data_AF-A0A1M7K9R0-F1
#
_entry.id   AF-A0A1M7K9R0-F1
#
_cell.length_a   1.000
_cell.length_b   1.000
_cell.length_c   1.000
_cell.angle_alpha   90.00
_cell.angle_beta   90.00
_cell.angle_gamma   90.00
#
_symmetry.space_group_name_H-M   'P 1'
#
loop_
_entity.id
_entity.type
_entity.pdbx_description
1 polymer ?
#
loop_
_entity_poly.entity_id
_entity_poly.type
_entity_poly.pdbx_seq_one_letter_code
_entity_poly.pdbx_strand_id
1 'polypeptide(L)'
;MSTEKNTFAYKFYGSIMPKIYGIGAAVVILGAMFKILDWPFASLMIGVGLTTEAVIFFLSAFEPKNEELDWTKVYPELAGANAGAAPSRPVRTSTDQTSQKMDELLEKAKIGPELLESLGKGMQNLASTTEKLGTLTDATVATNEYAENVKKASKSLVDINDSYSKTATALAEMSSATDDAKAYREQIVNVTRNLSALNNVYEEELKDSNMHAKTISKFYSNVTAAMEGISEAGKETETFKTELAKLNQNVNSLNKVYGGMLSAMKG
;
A
#
# COMPACT_ATOMS: atom_id res chain seq x y z
N MET A 1 -18.19 34.63 -35.80
CA MET A 1 -17.19 33.61 -36.20
C MET A 1 -17.69 32.29 -35.66
N SER A 2 -18.30 31.47 -36.52
CA SER A 2 -19.16 30.35 -36.09
C SER A 2 -18.96 29.10 -36.94
N THR A 3 -17.74 28.87 -37.41
CA THR A 3 -17.49 27.88 -38.49
C THR A 3 -16.54 26.74 -38.14
N GLU A 4 -16.10 26.58 -36.88
CA GLU A 4 -15.18 25.47 -36.50
C GLU A 4 -15.82 24.34 -35.66
N LYS A 5 -17.13 24.38 -35.39
CA LYS A 5 -17.79 23.32 -34.59
C LYS A 5 -18.03 21.98 -35.34
N ASN A 6 -17.58 21.86 -36.58
CA ASN A 6 -17.76 20.68 -37.43
C ASN A 6 -16.46 19.97 -37.83
N THR A 7 -15.33 20.32 -37.24
CA THR A 7 -14.06 19.63 -37.50
C THR A 7 -14.06 18.28 -36.77
N PHE A 8 -13.64 17.21 -37.45
CA PHE A 8 -13.57 15.84 -36.91
C PHE A 8 -12.84 15.80 -35.55
N ALA A 9 -11.77 16.57 -35.41
CA ALA A 9 -11.02 16.74 -34.16
C ALA A 9 -11.90 17.26 -33.01
N TYR A 10 -12.76 18.26 -33.23
CA TYR A 10 -13.63 18.81 -32.18
C TYR A 10 -14.68 17.80 -31.69
N LYS A 11 -15.26 17.01 -32.60
CA LYS A 11 -16.21 15.94 -32.22
C LYS A 11 -15.50 14.76 -31.55
N PHE A 12 -14.30 14.44 -31.99
CA PHE A 12 -13.47 13.38 -31.42
C PHE A 12 -13.04 13.74 -29.99
N TYR A 13 -12.40 14.89 -29.79
CA TYR A 13 -11.96 15.34 -28.47
C TYR A 13 -13.11 15.77 -27.55
N GLY A 14 -14.18 16.38 -28.08
CA GLY A 14 -15.30 16.84 -27.26
C GLY A 14 -16.29 15.75 -26.80
N SER A 15 -16.44 14.64 -27.54
CA SER A 15 -17.48 13.64 -27.23
C SER A 15 -16.96 12.20 -27.12
N ILE A 16 -15.90 11.86 -27.87
CA ILE A 16 -15.35 10.50 -27.91
C ILE A 16 -14.24 10.34 -26.87
N MET A 17 -13.35 11.33 -26.73
CA MET A 17 -12.25 11.32 -25.78
C MET A 17 -12.69 11.19 -24.31
N PRO A 18 -13.75 11.89 -23.84
CA PRO A 18 -14.28 11.69 -22.48
C PRO A 18 -14.78 10.26 -22.22
N LYS A 19 -15.31 9.59 -23.24
CA LYS A 19 -15.74 8.18 -23.14
C LYS A 19 -14.54 7.25 -23.10
N ILE A 20 -13.48 7.54 -23.85
CA ILE A 20 -12.21 6.80 -23.82
C ILE A 20 -11.55 6.94 -22.45
N TYR A 21 -11.52 8.16 -21.86
CA TYR A 21 -11.05 8.38 -20.49
C TYR A 21 -11.86 7.54 -19.48
N GLY A 22 -13.19 7.56 -19.58
CA GLY A 22 -14.06 6.78 -18.68
C GLY A 22 -13.88 5.27 -18.82
N ILE A 23 -13.77 4.75 -20.04
CA ILE A 23 -13.56 3.31 -20.31
C ILE A 23 -12.16 2.89 -19.86
N GLY A 24 -11.13 3.69 -20.13
CA GLY A 24 -9.77 3.44 -19.67
C GLY A 24 -9.64 3.38 -18.17
N ALA A 25 -10.19 4.39 -17.47
CA ALA A 25 -10.21 4.43 -16.02
C ALA A 25 -10.91 3.20 -15.42
N ALA A 26 -12.01 2.73 -16.02
CA ALA A 26 -12.68 1.51 -15.58
C ALA A 26 -11.79 0.26 -15.71
N VAL A 27 -11.02 0.12 -16.80
CA VAL A 27 -10.08 -0.99 -17.00
C VAL A 27 -8.93 -0.93 -15.98
N VAL A 28 -8.41 0.26 -15.67
CA VAL A 28 -7.37 0.47 -14.64
C VAL A 28 -7.88 0.10 -13.26
N ILE A 29 -9.08 0.56 -12.90
CA ILE A 29 -9.72 0.26 -11.61
C ILE A 29 -9.95 -1.25 -11.46
N LEU A 30 -10.41 -1.93 -12.53
CA LEU A 30 -10.54 -3.39 -12.53
C LEU A 30 -9.18 -4.10 -12.35
N GLY A 31 -8.13 -3.61 -13.00
CA GLY A 31 -6.77 -4.14 -12.82
C GLY A 31 -6.25 -3.96 -11.40
N ALA A 32 -6.46 -2.79 -10.81
CA ALA A 32 -6.12 -2.52 -9.41
C ALA A 32 -6.92 -3.40 -8.45
N MET A 33 -8.22 -3.58 -8.69
CA MET A 33 -9.10 -4.44 -7.90
C MET A 33 -8.60 -5.90 -7.89
N PHE A 34 -8.25 -6.45 -9.05
CA PHE A 34 -7.71 -7.82 -9.13
C PHE A 34 -6.39 -7.96 -8.38
N LYS A 35 -5.56 -6.92 -8.36
CA LYS A 35 -4.29 -6.90 -7.62
C LYS A 35 -4.49 -6.86 -6.10
N ILE A 36 -5.50 -6.15 -5.61
CA ILE A 36 -5.83 -6.07 -4.19
C ILE A 36 -6.48 -7.36 -3.69
N LEU A 37 -7.32 -8.01 -4.51
CA LEU A 37 -8.04 -9.24 -4.15
C LEU A 37 -7.21 -10.53 -4.35
N ASP A 38 -5.96 -10.42 -4.82
CA ASP A 38 -5.03 -11.52 -5.11
C ASP A 38 -5.63 -12.64 -6.00
N TRP A 39 -6.41 -12.24 -7.00
CA TRP A 39 -7.01 -13.18 -7.95
C TRP A 39 -5.96 -13.74 -8.93
N PRO A 40 -6.15 -14.98 -9.44
CA PRO A 40 -5.26 -15.52 -10.48
C PRO A 40 -5.21 -14.56 -11.68
N PHE A 41 -4.02 -14.38 -12.26
CA PHE A 41 -3.72 -13.42 -13.33
C PHE A 41 -3.75 -11.92 -12.94
N ALA A 42 -3.80 -11.57 -11.65
CA ALA A 42 -3.81 -10.17 -11.20
C ALA A 42 -2.67 -9.30 -11.76
N SER A 43 -1.44 -9.83 -11.82
CA SER A 43 -0.29 -9.09 -12.37
C SER A 43 -0.43 -8.81 -13.87
N LEU A 44 -1.10 -9.68 -14.62
CA LEU A 44 -1.38 -9.47 -16.04
C LEU A 44 -2.49 -8.44 -16.22
N MET A 45 -3.56 -8.53 -15.40
CA MET A 45 -4.69 -7.59 -15.46
C MET A 45 -4.29 -6.15 -15.12
N ILE A 46 -3.46 -5.95 -14.09
CA ILE A 46 -2.95 -4.60 -13.76
C ILE A 46 -1.96 -4.08 -14.82
N GLY A 47 -1.19 -4.98 -15.45
CA GLY A 47 -0.34 -4.62 -16.58
C GLY A 47 -1.14 -4.11 -17.78
N VAL A 48 -2.27 -4.76 -18.11
CA VAL A 48 -3.19 -4.31 -19.16
C VAL A 48 -3.83 -2.98 -18.79
N GLY A 49 -4.26 -2.79 -17.55
CA GLY A 49 -4.80 -1.52 -17.05
C GLY A 49 -3.81 -0.37 -17.20
N LEU A 50 -2.61 -0.51 -16.66
CA LEU A 50 -1.57 0.53 -16.74
C LEU A 50 -1.12 0.81 -18.19
N THR A 51 -1.09 -0.21 -19.05
CA THR A 51 -0.78 -0.03 -20.48
C THR A 51 -1.89 0.76 -21.19
N THR A 52 -3.15 0.49 -20.85
CA THR A 52 -4.30 1.23 -21.38
C THR A 52 -4.23 2.71 -20.97
N GLU A 53 -3.88 2.98 -19.71
CA GLU A 53 -3.70 4.34 -19.19
C GLU A 53 -2.55 5.08 -19.90
N ALA A 54 -1.42 4.41 -20.14
CA ALA A 54 -0.29 4.99 -20.86
C ALA A 54 -0.66 5.41 -22.29
N VAL A 55 -1.47 4.61 -23.01
CA VAL A 55 -1.96 4.94 -24.34
C VAL A 55 -2.92 6.13 -24.30
N ILE A 56 -3.78 6.20 -23.30
CA ILE A 56 -4.74 7.29 -23.14
C ILE A 56 -4.04 8.61 -22.83
N PHE A 57 -3.05 8.61 -21.93
CA PHE A 57 -2.21 9.79 -21.67
C PHE A 57 -1.42 10.23 -22.89
N PHE A 58 -0.93 9.28 -23.69
CA PHE A 58 -0.26 9.62 -24.93
C PHE A 58 -1.21 10.31 -25.92
N LEU A 59 -2.46 9.84 -26.04
CA LEU A 59 -3.46 10.45 -26.90
C LEU A 59 -3.99 11.80 -26.36
N SER A 60 -4.01 12.00 -25.04
CA SER A 60 -4.42 13.26 -24.41
C SER A 60 -3.41 14.40 -24.64
N ALA A 61 -2.14 14.07 -24.82
CA ALA A 61 -1.10 15.06 -25.15
C ALA A 61 -1.35 15.79 -26.48
N PHE A 62 -2.15 15.21 -27.38
CA PHE A 62 -2.53 15.80 -28.67
C PHE A 62 -3.89 16.53 -28.63
N GLU A 63 -4.53 16.62 -27.45
CA GLU A 63 -5.80 17.32 -27.30
C GLU A 63 -5.59 18.85 -27.46
N PRO A 64 -6.38 19.53 -28.33
CA PRO A 64 -6.29 20.98 -28.49
C PRO A 64 -6.52 21.67 -27.14
N LYS A 65 -5.64 22.59 -26.73
CA LYS A 65 -5.83 23.39 -25.52
C LYS A 65 -7.20 24.10 -25.60
N ASN A 66 -8.09 23.80 -24.67
CA ASN A 66 -9.35 24.52 -24.54
C ASN A 66 -9.03 26.01 -24.32
N GLU A 67 -9.62 26.89 -25.14
CA GLU A 67 -9.55 28.33 -24.93
C GLU A 67 -10.11 28.64 -23.54
N GLU A 68 -9.26 29.14 -22.64
CA GLU A 68 -9.69 29.60 -21.33
C GLU A 68 -10.72 30.72 -21.54
N LEU A 69 -11.88 30.62 -20.86
CA LEU A 69 -12.88 31.68 -20.90
C LEU A 69 -12.22 33.00 -20.48
N ASP A 70 -12.31 33.98 -21.36
CA ASP A 70 -11.80 35.34 -21.11
C ASP A 70 -12.64 36.04 -20.04
N TRP A 71 -12.28 35.82 -18.77
CA TRP A 71 -12.94 36.39 -17.59
C TRP A 71 -12.95 37.92 -17.57
N THR A 72 -12.12 38.57 -18.39
CA THR A 72 -12.10 40.03 -18.60
C THR A 72 -13.39 40.55 -19.22
N LYS A 73 -14.19 39.69 -19.86
CA LYS A 73 -15.51 40.07 -20.40
C LYS A 73 -16.61 40.19 -19.33
N VAL A 74 -16.38 39.67 -18.12
CA VAL A 74 -17.40 39.57 -17.06
C VAL A 74 -17.16 40.59 -15.93
N TYR A 75 -15.93 41.08 -15.73
CA TYR A 75 -15.61 42.10 -14.71
C TYR A 75 -14.60 43.17 -15.21
N PRO A 76 -15.07 44.26 -15.84
CA PRO A 76 -14.20 45.36 -16.27
C PRO A 76 -13.62 46.19 -15.12
N GLU A 77 -14.18 46.07 -13.91
CA GLU A 77 -13.79 46.81 -12.70
C GLU A 77 -12.37 46.49 -12.19
N LEU A 78 -11.77 45.36 -12.61
CA LEU A 78 -10.42 44.94 -12.21
C LEU A 78 -9.31 45.50 -13.12
N ALA A 79 -9.66 46.15 -14.23
CA ALA A 79 -8.68 46.72 -15.16
C ALA A 79 -8.27 48.16 -14.81
N GLY A 80 -8.96 48.83 -13.88
CA GLY A 80 -8.86 50.29 -13.71
C GLY A 80 -8.32 50.83 -12.38
N ALA A 81 -8.14 50.02 -11.34
CA ALA A 81 -7.92 50.57 -9.99
C ALA A 81 -6.75 49.92 -9.26
N ASN A 82 -5.53 50.29 -9.64
CA ASN A 82 -4.37 50.33 -8.73
C ASN A 82 -3.23 51.18 -9.33
N ALA A 83 -3.24 52.49 -9.06
CA ALA A 83 -2.02 53.31 -9.02
C ALA A 83 -2.27 54.65 -8.29
N GLY A 84 -1.93 54.69 -7.00
CA GLY A 84 -1.28 55.87 -6.41
C GLY A 84 -2.12 56.92 -5.66
N ALA A 85 -1.79 57.05 -4.37
CA ALA A 85 -1.77 58.26 -3.54
C ALA A 85 -3.10 58.91 -3.11
N ALA A 86 -3.40 58.75 -1.81
CA ALA A 86 -4.35 59.57 -1.06
C ALA A 86 -3.81 61.01 -0.84
N PRO A 87 -4.65 62.06 -0.95
CA PRO A 87 -4.32 63.38 -0.43
C PRO A 87 -5.06 63.69 0.89
N SER A 88 -4.28 64.00 1.92
CA SER A 88 -4.68 64.57 3.20
C SER A 88 -5.30 65.97 3.05
N ARG A 89 -6.31 66.31 3.86
CA ARG A 89 -6.88 67.67 3.96
C ARG A 89 -6.84 68.15 5.42
N PRO A 90 -6.38 69.39 5.71
CA PRO A 90 -6.21 69.86 7.08
C PRO A 90 -7.52 70.38 7.69
N VAL A 91 -7.68 70.11 8.99
CA VAL A 91 -8.75 70.63 9.86
C VAL A 91 -8.39 72.05 10.31
N ARG A 92 -9.35 72.97 10.26
CA ARG A 92 -9.29 74.26 10.97
C ARG A 92 -10.35 74.28 12.06
N THR A 93 -9.89 74.42 13.29
CA THR A 93 -10.65 74.74 14.51
C THR A 93 -10.98 76.23 14.54
N SER A 94 -12.19 76.58 14.95
CA SER A 94 -12.51 77.94 15.42
C SER A 94 -13.56 77.83 16.52
N THR A 95 -13.08 78.05 17.74
CA THR A 95 -13.86 78.25 18.94
C THR A 95 -14.39 79.69 18.95
N ASP A 96 -15.54 79.84 19.61
CA ASP A 96 -15.93 81.00 20.42
C ASP A 96 -16.89 82.06 19.84
N GLN A 97 -17.86 82.43 20.69
CA GLN A 97 -18.93 83.44 20.55
C GLN A 97 -20.29 83.02 19.95
N THR A 98 -21.01 82.10 20.61
CA THR A 98 -22.38 81.69 20.22
C THR A 98 -23.51 82.10 21.16
N SER A 99 -23.28 82.63 22.36
CA SER A 99 -24.40 82.94 23.28
C SER A 99 -24.99 84.33 23.12
N GLN A 100 -24.19 85.38 22.85
CA GLN A 100 -24.70 86.75 22.83
C GLN A 100 -25.32 87.17 21.49
N LYS A 101 -25.11 86.39 20.42
CA LYS A 101 -25.78 86.59 19.13
C LYS A 101 -27.11 85.83 19.01
N MET A 102 -27.42 84.91 19.92
CA MET A 102 -28.64 84.10 19.83
C MET A 102 -29.88 84.88 20.33
N ASP A 103 -29.75 85.60 21.45
CA ASP A 103 -30.85 86.40 22.00
C ASP A 103 -31.21 87.61 21.13
N GLU A 104 -30.20 88.26 20.53
CA GLU A 104 -30.41 89.36 19.58
C GLU A 104 -30.98 88.90 18.22
N LEU A 105 -30.77 87.62 17.86
CA LEU A 105 -31.36 87.00 16.68
C LEU A 105 -32.77 86.44 16.94
N LEU A 106 -33.11 86.04 18.16
CA LEU A 106 -34.46 85.59 18.54
C LEU A 106 -35.46 86.75 18.60
N GLU A 107 -35.05 87.94 19.04
CA GLU A 107 -35.92 89.12 19.08
C GLU A 107 -36.11 89.77 17.69
N LYS A 108 -35.13 89.63 16.78
CA LYS A 108 -35.11 90.30 15.48
C LYS A 108 -35.41 89.41 14.28
N ALA A 109 -35.33 88.07 14.42
CA ALA A 109 -35.70 87.16 13.35
C ALA A 109 -37.22 86.94 13.37
N LYS A 110 -37.93 87.73 12.55
CA LYS A 110 -39.07 87.16 11.82
C LYS A 110 -38.61 85.81 11.29
N ILE A 111 -39.20 84.72 11.77
CA ILE A 111 -38.92 83.36 11.31
C ILE A 111 -39.20 83.34 9.80
N GLY A 112 -38.16 83.59 9.02
CA GLY A 112 -38.20 83.62 7.57
C GLY A 112 -37.96 82.22 7.01
N PRO A 113 -38.42 81.96 5.78
CA PRO A 113 -38.29 80.66 5.13
C PRO A 113 -36.83 80.14 5.08
N GLU A 114 -35.82 81.01 5.06
CA GLU A 114 -34.41 80.60 5.02
C GLU A 114 -33.88 79.93 6.31
N LEU A 115 -34.40 80.32 7.49
CA LEU A 115 -34.03 79.65 8.75
C LEU A 115 -34.67 78.26 8.85
N LEU A 116 -35.88 78.12 8.30
CA LEU A 116 -36.55 76.83 8.20
C LEU A 116 -35.82 75.89 7.23
N GLU A 117 -35.32 76.44 6.12
CA GLU A 117 -34.55 75.70 5.12
C GLU A 117 -33.18 75.27 5.66
N SER A 118 -32.47 76.15 6.36
CA SER A 118 -31.17 75.81 6.97
C SER A 118 -31.30 74.82 8.13
N LEU A 119 -32.36 74.89 8.93
CA LEU A 119 -32.69 73.89 9.95
C LEU A 119 -33.08 72.55 9.32
N GLY A 120 -33.89 72.58 8.26
CA GLY A 120 -34.24 71.38 7.49
C GLY A 120 -33.01 70.69 6.93
N LYS A 121 -32.08 71.48 6.35
CA LYS A 121 -30.80 70.98 5.83
C LYS A 121 -29.88 70.46 6.94
N GLY A 122 -29.89 71.09 8.12
CA GLY A 122 -29.18 70.62 9.32
C GLY A 122 -29.71 69.27 9.82
N MET A 123 -31.03 69.10 9.92
CA MET A 123 -31.64 67.83 10.29
C MET A 123 -31.44 66.75 9.23
N GLN A 124 -31.47 67.11 7.94
CA GLN A 124 -31.22 66.17 6.85
C GLN A 124 -29.76 65.69 6.84
N ASN A 125 -28.82 66.58 7.15
CA ASN A 125 -27.41 66.23 7.34
C ASN A 125 -27.19 65.35 8.59
N LEU A 126 -27.91 65.61 9.69
CA LEU A 126 -27.85 64.79 10.90
C LEU A 126 -28.44 63.39 10.65
N ALA A 127 -29.57 63.31 9.93
CA ALA A 127 -30.18 62.05 9.51
C ALA A 127 -29.23 61.24 8.62
N SER A 128 -28.61 61.87 7.62
CA SER A 128 -27.61 61.22 6.76
C SER A 128 -26.36 60.77 7.53
N THR A 129 -25.93 61.55 8.54
CA THR A 129 -24.79 61.17 9.39
C THR A 129 -25.13 59.98 10.29
N THR A 130 -26.36 59.92 10.80
CA THR A 130 -26.85 58.81 11.63
C THR A 130 -27.02 57.53 10.80
N GLU A 131 -27.48 57.64 9.56
CA GLU A 131 -27.56 56.52 8.60
C GLU A 131 -26.15 55.95 8.31
N LYS A 132 -25.14 56.83 8.15
CA LYS A 132 -23.74 56.41 7.99
C LYS A 132 -23.14 55.77 9.25
N LEU A 133 -23.53 56.22 10.44
CA LEU A 133 -23.15 55.55 11.71
C LEU A 133 -23.72 54.12 11.81
N GLY A 134 -24.91 53.89 11.24
CA GLY A 134 -25.45 52.55 11.03
C GLY A 134 -24.49 51.66 10.23
N THR A 135 -24.01 52.15 9.08
CA THR A 135 -23.07 51.40 8.23
C THR A 135 -21.68 51.17 8.83
N LEU A 136 -21.23 52.04 9.76
CA LEU A 136 -19.97 51.83 10.49
C LEU A 136 -20.07 50.65 11.48
N THR A 137 -21.27 50.40 11.99
CA THR A 137 -21.56 49.23 12.85
C THR A 137 -21.45 47.94 12.02
N ASP A 138 -21.94 47.94 10.79
CA ASP A 138 -21.80 46.80 9.86
C ASP A 138 -20.33 46.54 9.46
N ALA A 139 -19.54 47.59 9.26
CA ALA A 139 -18.10 47.45 9.01
C ALA A 139 -17.33 46.87 10.21
N THR A 140 -17.77 47.18 11.44
CA THR A 140 -17.20 46.62 12.67
C THR A 140 -17.59 45.14 12.84
N VAL A 141 -18.81 44.77 12.45
CA VAL A 141 -19.27 43.37 12.39
C VAL A 141 -18.45 42.57 11.38
N ALA A 142 -18.24 43.10 10.17
CA ALA A 142 -17.43 42.45 9.14
C ALA A 142 -15.95 42.26 9.57
N THR A 143 -15.38 43.21 10.31
CA THR A 143 -14.01 43.10 10.84
C THR A 143 -13.90 42.02 11.93
N ASN A 144 -14.90 41.93 12.82
CA ASN A 144 -14.96 40.86 13.82
C ASN A 144 -15.16 39.49 13.18
N GLU A 145 -16.01 39.40 12.16
CA GLU A 145 -16.22 38.16 11.40
C GLU A 145 -14.96 37.73 10.65
N TYR A 146 -14.23 38.69 10.06
CA TYR A 146 -12.91 38.42 9.47
C TYR A 146 -11.91 37.89 10.49
N ALA A 147 -11.80 38.52 11.66
CA ALA A 147 -10.92 38.05 12.73
C ALA A 147 -11.29 36.64 13.23
N GLU A 148 -12.59 36.34 13.36
CA GLU A 148 -13.08 35.00 13.65
C GLU A 148 -12.70 33.99 12.57
N ASN A 149 -12.90 34.34 11.29
CA ASN A 149 -12.60 33.46 10.17
C ASN A 149 -11.10 33.20 10.02
N VAL A 150 -10.26 34.21 10.24
CA VAL A 150 -8.79 34.04 10.28
C VAL A 150 -8.38 33.12 11.45
N LYS A 151 -9.02 33.25 12.61
CA LYS A 151 -8.77 32.37 13.76
C LYS A 151 -9.21 30.92 13.47
N LYS A 152 -10.37 30.73 12.83
CA LYS A 152 -10.85 29.42 12.37
C LYS A 152 -9.91 28.82 11.34
N ALA A 153 -9.48 29.58 10.33
CA ALA A 153 -8.53 29.15 9.32
C ALA A 153 -7.17 28.77 9.92
N SER A 154 -6.67 29.54 10.89
CA SER A 154 -5.45 29.24 11.62
C SER A 154 -5.57 27.92 12.40
N LYS A 155 -6.73 27.67 13.02
CA LYS A 155 -7.01 26.39 13.69
C LYS A 155 -7.07 25.23 12.69
N SER A 156 -7.75 25.40 11.56
CA SER A 156 -7.78 24.40 10.50
C SER A 156 -6.38 24.09 9.94
N LEU A 157 -5.48 25.07 9.85
CA LEU A 157 -4.09 24.83 9.45
C LEU A 157 -3.33 23.99 10.48
N VAL A 158 -3.56 24.22 11.78
CA VAL A 158 -3.01 23.37 12.85
C VAL A 158 -3.56 21.94 12.75
N ASP A 159 -4.87 21.80 12.54
CA ASP A 159 -5.52 20.49 12.40
C ASP A 159 -5.03 19.73 11.14
N ILE A 160 -4.76 20.44 10.03
CA ILE A 160 -4.15 19.89 8.83
C ILE A 160 -2.72 19.42 9.11
N ASN A 161 -1.92 20.19 9.83
CA ASN A 161 -0.56 19.82 10.16
C ASN A 161 -0.51 18.57 11.07
N ASP A 162 -1.41 18.48 12.04
CA ASP A 162 -1.57 17.29 12.89
C ASP A 162 -2.01 16.07 12.08
N SER A 163 -2.98 16.24 11.19
CA SER A 163 -3.44 15.16 10.31
C SER A 163 -2.34 14.69 9.36
N TYR A 164 -1.55 15.62 8.80
CA TYR A 164 -0.42 15.31 7.93
C TYR A 164 0.67 14.53 8.68
N SER A 165 0.98 14.92 9.92
CA SER A 165 1.88 14.17 10.80
C SER A 165 1.38 12.74 11.04
N LYS A 166 0.10 12.58 11.38
CA LYS A 166 -0.52 11.25 11.56
C LYS A 166 -0.48 10.42 10.28
N THR A 167 -0.76 11.01 9.12
CA THR A 167 -0.68 10.32 7.83
C THR A 167 0.76 9.91 7.51
N ALA A 168 1.75 10.75 7.80
CA ALA A 168 3.16 10.41 7.60
C ALA A 168 3.57 9.22 8.47
N THR A 169 3.15 9.18 9.73
CA THR A 169 3.38 8.03 10.63
C THR A 169 2.69 6.78 10.12
N ALA A 170 1.41 6.86 9.74
CA ALA A 170 0.68 5.70 9.20
C ALA A 170 1.30 5.18 7.90
N LEU A 171 1.83 6.06 7.04
CA LEU A 171 2.53 5.69 5.83
C LEU A 171 3.88 5.00 6.14
N ALA A 172 4.61 5.49 7.14
CA ALA A 172 5.83 4.83 7.62
C ALA A 172 5.53 3.43 8.19
N GLU A 173 4.50 3.31 9.03
CA GLU A 173 4.05 2.01 9.57
C GLU A 173 3.61 1.05 8.47
N MET A 174 2.91 1.53 7.44
CA MET A 174 2.51 0.71 6.30
C MET A 174 3.70 0.27 5.44
N SER A 175 4.73 1.10 5.31
CA SER A 175 5.99 0.72 4.66
C SER A 175 6.70 -0.38 5.45
N SER A 176 6.84 -0.23 6.76
CA SER A 176 7.46 -1.27 7.60
C SER A 176 6.65 -2.56 7.61
N ALA A 177 5.32 -2.50 7.65
CA ALA A 177 4.46 -3.68 7.53
C ALA A 177 4.64 -4.40 6.18
N THR A 178 4.95 -3.66 5.10
CA THR A 178 5.24 -4.24 3.78
C THR A 178 6.57 -4.99 3.77
N ASP A 179 7.59 -4.47 4.45
CA ASP A 179 8.88 -5.15 4.58
C ASP A 179 8.78 -6.38 5.51
N ASP A 180 8.02 -6.28 6.60
CA ASP A 180 7.69 -7.43 7.46
C ASP A 180 6.93 -8.51 6.68
N ALA A 181 5.99 -8.13 5.81
CA ALA A 181 5.28 -9.07 4.94
C ALA A 181 6.21 -9.77 3.93
N LYS A 182 7.25 -9.09 3.42
CA LYS A 182 8.28 -9.72 2.58
C LYS A 182 9.12 -10.71 3.39
N ALA A 183 9.59 -10.31 4.58
CA ALA A 183 10.36 -11.17 5.46
C ALA A 183 9.55 -12.42 5.87
N TYR A 184 8.27 -12.24 6.18
CA TYR A 184 7.34 -13.34 6.48
C TYR A 184 7.17 -14.29 5.28
N ARG A 185 7.03 -13.76 4.06
CA ARG A 185 6.95 -14.58 2.84
C ARG A 185 8.22 -15.40 2.66
N GLU A 186 9.39 -14.81 2.88
CA GLU A 186 10.68 -15.51 2.80
C GLU A 186 10.80 -16.61 3.86
N GLN A 187 10.34 -16.35 5.09
CA GLN A 187 10.26 -17.38 6.13
C GLN A 187 9.32 -18.53 5.74
N ILE A 188 8.13 -18.25 5.20
CA ILE A 188 7.22 -19.30 4.74
C ILE A 188 7.88 -20.14 3.64
N VAL A 189 8.55 -19.53 2.66
CA VAL A 189 9.26 -20.27 1.61
C VAL A 189 10.35 -21.17 2.21
N ASN A 190 11.09 -20.69 3.20
CA ASN A 190 12.08 -21.51 3.90
C ASN A 190 11.43 -22.66 4.69
N VAL A 191 10.32 -22.42 5.39
CA VAL A 191 9.56 -23.47 6.08
C VAL A 191 9.04 -24.51 5.09
N THR A 192 8.50 -24.10 3.93
CA THR A 192 8.06 -25.01 2.87
C THR A 192 9.21 -25.83 2.31
N ARG A 193 10.38 -25.22 2.06
CA ARG A 193 11.59 -25.95 1.65
C ARG A 193 12.01 -26.97 2.70
N ASN A 194 12.04 -26.58 3.97
CA ASN A 194 12.41 -27.47 5.07
C ASN A 194 11.42 -28.63 5.22
N LEU A 195 10.11 -28.37 5.11
CA LEU A 195 9.08 -29.42 5.13
C LEU A 195 9.22 -30.37 3.94
N SER A 196 9.51 -29.84 2.74
CA SER A 196 9.76 -30.68 1.56
C SER A 196 11.02 -31.53 1.74
N ALA A 197 12.10 -30.97 2.28
CA ALA A 197 13.32 -31.71 2.58
C ALA A 197 13.07 -32.78 3.65
N LEU A 198 12.31 -32.46 4.68
CA LEU A 198 11.95 -33.39 5.75
C LEU A 198 11.08 -34.53 5.23
N ASN A 199 10.14 -34.25 4.32
CA ASN A 199 9.33 -35.28 3.68
C ASN A 199 10.19 -36.23 2.82
N ASN A 200 11.17 -35.69 2.09
CA ASN A 200 12.12 -36.50 1.33
C ASN A 200 12.99 -37.38 2.26
N VAL A 201 13.48 -36.83 3.37
CA VAL A 201 14.24 -37.60 4.36
C VAL A 201 13.37 -38.69 4.98
N TYR A 202 12.11 -38.41 5.26
CA TYR A 202 11.17 -39.40 5.82
C TYR A 202 10.90 -40.55 4.83
N GLU A 203 10.74 -40.24 3.54
CA GLU A 203 10.62 -41.25 2.49
C GLU A 203 11.91 -42.08 2.34
N GLU A 204 13.07 -41.43 2.43
CA GLU A 204 14.38 -42.09 2.41
C GLU A 204 14.60 -42.97 3.65
N GLU A 205 14.21 -42.52 4.84
CA GLU A 205 14.28 -43.28 6.10
C GLU A 205 13.35 -44.50 6.08
N LEU A 206 12.12 -44.35 5.56
CA LEU A 206 11.23 -45.49 5.34
C LEU A 206 11.83 -46.51 4.37
N LYS A 207 12.45 -46.04 3.29
CA LYS A 207 13.12 -46.90 2.31
C LYS A 207 14.34 -47.60 2.92
N ASP A 208 15.16 -46.88 3.66
CA ASP A 208 16.34 -47.42 4.35
C ASP A 208 15.93 -48.44 5.40
N SER A 209 14.92 -48.15 6.22
CA SER A 209 14.36 -49.09 7.21
C SER A 209 13.88 -50.38 6.56
N ASN A 210 13.19 -50.30 5.42
CA ASN A 210 12.77 -51.48 4.66
C ASN A 210 13.97 -52.27 4.11
N MET A 211 14.99 -51.56 3.59
CA MET A 211 16.24 -52.17 3.13
C MET A 211 17.00 -52.84 4.28
N HIS A 212 17.00 -52.22 5.47
CA HIS A 212 17.63 -52.71 6.67
C HIS A 212 16.92 -53.95 7.20
N ALA A 213 15.58 -53.98 7.19
CA ALA A 213 14.78 -55.15 7.52
C ALA A 213 15.07 -56.32 6.57
N LYS A 214 15.17 -56.05 5.26
CA LYS A 214 15.55 -57.06 4.26
C LYS A 214 16.97 -57.58 4.45
N THR A 215 17.90 -56.69 4.80
CA THR A 215 19.30 -57.04 5.09
C THR A 215 19.41 -57.92 6.34
N ILE A 216 18.68 -57.58 7.40
CA ILE A 216 18.58 -58.38 8.64
C ILE A 216 17.98 -59.76 8.33
N SER A 217 16.88 -59.81 7.58
CA SER A 217 16.28 -61.09 7.16
C SER A 217 17.27 -61.97 6.39
N LYS A 218 18.04 -61.38 5.46
CA LYS A 218 19.06 -62.09 4.71
C LYS A 218 20.23 -62.55 5.59
N PHE A 219 20.64 -61.72 6.56
CA PHE A 219 21.65 -62.09 7.55
C PHE A 219 21.19 -63.32 8.36
N TYR A 220 19.95 -63.33 8.86
CA TYR A 220 19.40 -64.49 9.57
C TYR A 220 19.41 -65.75 8.68
N SER A 221 18.99 -65.64 7.42
CA SER A 221 19.03 -66.76 6.47
C SER A 221 20.46 -67.29 6.27
N ASN A 222 21.44 -66.41 6.14
CA ASN A 222 22.84 -66.81 5.99
C ASN A 222 23.39 -67.46 7.25
N VAL A 223 23.02 -66.96 8.44
CA VAL A 223 23.40 -67.57 9.72
C VAL A 223 22.77 -68.96 9.86
N THR A 224 21.50 -69.12 9.51
CA THR A 224 20.83 -70.43 9.52
C THR A 224 21.52 -71.40 8.56
N ALA A 225 21.82 -70.98 7.33
CA ALA A 225 22.54 -71.81 6.36
C ALA A 225 23.95 -72.18 6.85
N ALA A 226 24.67 -71.26 7.49
CA ALA A 226 25.97 -71.55 8.10
C ALA A 226 25.83 -72.53 9.27
N MET A 227 24.80 -72.40 10.10
CA MET A 227 24.52 -73.35 11.19
C MET A 227 24.15 -74.74 10.66
N GLU A 228 23.37 -74.84 9.58
CA GLU A 228 23.10 -76.10 8.88
C GLU A 228 24.39 -76.73 8.36
N GLY A 229 25.24 -75.96 7.67
CA GLY A 229 26.54 -76.46 7.19
C GLY A 229 27.47 -76.92 8.31
N ILE A 230 27.49 -76.22 9.45
CA ILE A 230 28.23 -76.65 10.65
C ILE A 230 27.64 -77.94 11.22
N SER A 231 26.31 -78.05 11.29
CA SER A 231 25.66 -79.26 11.78
C SER A 231 25.93 -80.46 10.87
N GLU A 232 25.92 -80.27 9.56
CA GLU A 232 26.20 -81.30 8.57
C GLU A 232 27.67 -81.73 8.61
N ALA A 233 28.61 -80.78 8.67
CA ALA A 233 30.03 -81.07 8.87
C ALA A 233 30.29 -81.84 10.18
N GLY A 234 29.55 -81.53 11.25
CA GLY A 234 29.59 -82.29 12.51
C GLY A 234 29.16 -83.74 12.31
N LYS A 235 28.11 -83.97 11.51
CA LYS A 235 27.58 -85.30 11.17
C LYS A 235 28.54 -86.10 10.27
N GLU A 236 29.15 -85.45 9.28
CA GLU A 236 30.20 -86.04 8.46
C GLU A 236 31.44 -86.40 9.30
N THR A 237 31.82 -85.54 10.25
CA THR A 237 32.94 -85.81 11.16
C THR A 237 32.68 -87.04 12.03
N GLU A 238 31.45 -87.22 12.52
CA GLU A 238 31.05 -88.41 13.27
C GLU A 238 31.12 -89.68 12.40
N THR A 239 30.63 -89.59 11.17
CA THR A 239 30.70 -90.69 10.19
C THR A 239 32.15 -91.05 9.87
N PHE A 240 32.98 -90.05 9.60
CA PHE A 240 34.42 -90.21 9.37
C PHE A 240 35.12 -90.88 10.55
N LYS A 241 34.84 -90.45 11.79
CA LYS A 241 35.36 -91.10 13.00
C LYS A 241 34.98 -92.59 13.05
N THR A 242 33.75 -92.92 12.65
CA THR A 242 33.25 -94.29 12.65
C THR A 242 33.95 -95.15 11.59
N GLU A 243 34.11 -94.64 10.37
CA GLU A 243 34.83 -95.34 9.30
C GLU A 243 36.32 -95.48 9.60
N LEU A 244 36.94 -94.47 10.22
CA LEU A 244 38.34 -94.54 10.65
C LEU A 244 38.55 -95.58 11.76
N ALA A 245 37.58 -95.72 12.68
CA ALA A 245 37.58 -96.79 13.66
C ALA A 245 37.48 -98.18 13.01
N LYS A 246 36.57 -98.37 12.03
CA LYS A 246 36.47 -99.62 11.25
C LYS A 246 37.76 -99.92 10.49
N LEU A 247 38.35 -98.93 9.83
CA LEU A 247 39.61 -99.07 9.11
C LEU A 247 40.72 -99.54 10.06
N ASN A 248 40.84 -98.91 11.22
CA ASN A 248 41.84 -99.30 12.22
C ASN A 248 41.61 -100.75 12.72
N GLN A 249 40.36 -101.15 12.91
CA GLN A 249 39.99 -102.52 13.27
C GLN A 249 40.34 -103.53 12.16
N ASN A 250 40.10 -103.18 10.90
CA ASN A 250 40.49 -103.97 9.73
C ASN A 250 42.02 -104.07 9.60
N VAL A 251 42.76 -102.97 9.75
CA VAL A 251 44.23 -102.96 9.71
C VAL A 251 44.80 -103.85 10.82
N ASN A 252 44.26 -103.76 12.04
CA ASN A 252 44.66 -104.65 13.13
C ASN A 252 44.36 -106.12 12.84
N SER A 253 43.20 -106.41 12.22
CA SER A 253 42.85 -107.77 11.82
C SER A 253 43.79 -108.29 10.74
N LEU A 254 44.14 -107.45 9.77
CA LEU A 254 45.13 -107.75 8.72
C LEU A 254 46.51 -108.04 9.34
N ASN A 255 46.97 -107.19 10.26
CA ASN A 255 48.23 -107.38 10.97
C ASN A 255 48.25 -108.68 11.77
N LYS A 256 47.12 -109.09 12.38
CA LYS A 256 47.00 -110.40 13.05
C LYS A 256 47.11 -111.56 12.07
N VAL A 257 46.48 -111.48 10.90
CA VAL A 257 46.58 -112.52 9.86
C VAL A 257 48.00 -112.61 9.30
N TYR A 258 48.63 -111.47 8.98
CA TYR A 258 50.02 -111.44 8.53
C TYR A 258 50.98 -111.92 9.62
N GLY A 259 50.78 -111.54 10.89
CA GLY A 259 51.56 -112.05 12.01
C GLY A 259 51.38 -113.55 12.25
N GLY A 260 50.16 -114.05 12.11
CA GLY A 260 49.85 -115.48 12.16
C GLY A 260 50.50 -116.26 11.02
N MET A 261 50.50 -115.71 9.81
CA MET A 261 51.14 -116.31 8.64
C MET A 261 52.68 -116.28 8.75
N LEU A 262 53.26 -115.22 9.31
CA LEU A 262 54.70 -115.11 9.57
C LEU A 262 55.15 -116.07 10.68
N SER A 263 54.36 -116.24 11.74
CA SER A 263 54.60 -117.27 12.78
C SER A 263 54.48 -118.68 12.21
N ALA A 264 53.53 -118.92 11.32
CA ALA A 264 53.35 -120.22 10.65
C ALA A 264 54.42 -120.52 9.58
N MET A 265 55.15 -119.51 9.09
CA MET A 265 56.31 -119.69 8.19
C MET A 265 57.66 -119.77 8.92
N LYS A 266 57.72 -119.41 10.21
CA LYS A 266 58.95 -119.44 11.02
C LYS A 266 59.00 -120.56 12.06
N GLY A 267 57.89 -121.25 12.31
CA GLY A 267 57.83 -122.51 13.05
C GLY A 267 57.78 -123.70 12.09
#